data_AF-A0A4D4KIG5-F1
#
_entry.id   AF-A0A4D4KIG5-F1
#
_cell.length_a   1.000
_cell.length_b   1.000
_cell.length_c   1.000
_cell.angle_alpha   90.00
_cell.angle_beta   90.00
_cell.angle_gamma   90.00
#
_symmetry.space_group_name_H-M   'P 1'
#
loop_
_entity.id
_entity.type
_entity.pdbx_description
1 polymer ?
#
loop_
_entity_poly.entity_id
_entity_poly.type
_entity_poly.pdbx_seq_one_letter_code
_entity_poly.pdbx_strand_id
1 'polypeptide(L)'
;MAKVKKRFEVDGATAFRAAATGVGTRPGESCVDCKAIAGCADLMRTPELWGGKPQAVTRKRRSVSAWDLRLHGECPAQYHLVRQLHLNNLSAEGRGAQRGRAVDTWLNERHGERPARGCRERQSPDTPVIQAKTGLDDASAREVAGMLAEHRLFCPLGWLGSDEQVLVQHRVTAYVPELDVVVLAVPDLLYTYRGRWTWRETKTATRPIWERRSLLRSYPQLALAVLLLHAGALGNDPRRSWVELEHLREGHGESRLERIDPGRAENVEEARAVITELAQPLLADTTYEPRAGRHCHGCQARTWCRPGTVYVTDHPRPDVPEDETGTEAGTTKRGDARG
;
A
#
# COMPACT_ATOMS: atom_id res chain seq x y z
N MET A 1 -29.18 -10.15 -8.93
CA MET A 1 -29.51 -8.89 -9.65
C MET A 1 -29.99 -7.78 -8.70
N ALA A 2 -31.11 -7.94 -7.97
CA ALA A 2 -31.64 -6.87 -7.09
C ALA A 2 -30.69 -6.39 -5.97
N LYS A 3 -29.93 -7.30 -5.33
CA LYS A 3 -28.92 -6.95 -4.31
C LYS A 3 -27.75 -6.12 -4.87
N VAL A 4 -27.33 -6.37 -6.10
CA VAL A 4 -26.24 -5.65 -6.76
C VAL A 4 -26.70 -4.24 -7.16
N LYS A 5 -27.92 -4.12 -7.69
CA LYS A 5 -28.53 -2.82 -8.01
C LYS A 5 -28.68 -1.94 -6.77
N LYS A 6 -29.20 -2.50 -5.68
CA LYS A 6 -29.35 -1.77 -4.40
C LYS A 6 -28.00 -1.33 -3.82
N ARG A 7 -26.96 -2.16 -3.95
CA ARG A 7 -25.60 -1.83 -3.48
C ARG A 7 -24.93 -0.78 -4.35
N PHE A 8 -25.12 -0.82 -5.66
CA PHE A 8 -24.68 0.25 -6.56
C PHE A 8 -25.40 1.57 -6.27
N GLU A 9 -26.71 1.54 -6.03
CA GLU A 9 -27.50 2.74 -5.69
C GLU A 9 -27.03 3.39 -4.38
N VAL A 10 -26.68 2.59 -3.37
CA VAL A 10 -26.22 3.09 -2.06
C VAL A 10 -24.74 3.50 -2.09
N ASP A 11 -23.86 2.69 -2.68
CA ASP A 11 -22.41 2.84 -2.51
C ASP A 11 -21.73 3.51 -3.74
N GLY A 12 -22.31 3.39 -4.94
CA GLY A 12 -21.62 3.65 -6.20
C GLY A 12 -22.23 4.71 -7.11
N ALA A 13 -23.53 4.96 -7.03
CA ALA A 13 -24.26 5.76 -8.02
C ALA A 13 -23.86 7.25 -8.02
N THR A 14 -23.47 7.78 -6.87
CA THR A 14 -22.98 9.17 -6.75
C THR A 14 -21.57 9.30 -7.32
N ALA A 15 -20.67 8.37 -6.99
CA ALA A 15 -19.32 8.33 -7.55
C ALA A 15 -19.33 8.08 -9.06
N PHE A 16 -20.21 7.19 -9.53
CA PHE A 16 -20.41 6.90 -10.95
C PHE A 16 -20.93 8.12 -11.72
N ARG A 17 -21.96 8.82 -11.20
CA ARG A 17 -22.44 10.06 -11.82
C ARG A 17 -21.36 11.13 -11.86
N ALA A 18 -20.65 11.35 -10.75
CA ALA A 18 -19.56 12.31 -10.70
C ALA A 18 -18.41 11.96 -11.67
N ALA A 19 -18.14 10.67 -11.90
CA ALA A 19 -17.16 10.22 -12.90
C ALA A 19 -17.69 10.38 -14.34
N ALA A 20 -18.97 10.09 -14.58
CA ALA A 20 -19.59 10.18 -15.89
C ALA A 20 -19.88 11.63 -16.35
N THR A 21 -20.11 12.55 -15.40
CA THR A 21 -20.43 13.96 -15.68
C THR A 21 -19.30 14.91 -15.31
N GLY A 22 -18.17 14.39 -14.83
CA GLY A 22 -17.02 15.20 -14.43
C GLY A 22 -16.35 15.83 -15.65
N VAL A 23 -16.32 17.15 -15.71
CA VAL A 23 -15.52 17.91 -16.67
C VAL A 23 -14.16 18.16 -16.02
N GLY A 24 -13.14 17.43 -16.43
CA GLY A 24 -11.78 17.57 -15.90
C GLY A 24 -10.94 16.31 -16.07
N THR A 25 -9.65 16.50 -16.28
CA THR A 25 -8.62 15.46 -16.37
C THR A 25 -8.21 15.04 -14.96
N ARG A 26 -8.38 13.76 -14.63
CA ARG A 26 -7.91 13.18 -13.36
C ARG A 26 -6.95 12.04 -13.65
N PRO A 27 -5.63 12.28 -13.55
CA PRO A 27 -4.63 11.25 -13.73
C PRO A 27 -4.89 10.02 -12.86
N GLY A 28 -4.81 8.82 -13.47
CA GLY A 28 -5.05 7.56 -12.79
C GLY A 28 -4.86 6.36 -13.71
N GLU A 29 -5.58 5.28 -13.47
CA GLU A 29 -5.47 4.04 -14.25
C GLU A 29 -5.76 4.24 -15.74
N SER A 30 -6.68 5.14 -16.09
CA SER A 30 -6.99 5.47 -17.50
C SER A 30 -5.81 6.08 -18.26
N CYS A 31 -4.77 6.57 -17.58
CA CYS A 31 -3.55 7.06 -18.22
C CYS A 31 -2.79 5.93 -18.95
N VAL A 32 -2.97 4.67 -18.55
CA VAL A 32 -2.31 3.52 -19.18
C VAL A 32 -2.68 3.43 -20.66
N ASP A 33 -3.96 3.60 -21.00
CA ASP A 33 -4.44 3.51 -22.38
C ASP A 33 -4.54 4.87 -23.09
N CYS A 34 -4.32 5.97 -22.37
CA CYS A 34 -4.45 7.33 -22.89
C CYS A 34 -3.48 7.59 -24.04
N LYS A 35 -4.04 7.89 -25.22
CA LYS A 35 -3.27 8.22 -26.43
C LYS A 35 -2.72 9.64 -26.42
N ALA A 36 -3.30 10.53 -25.62
CA ALA A 36 -2.88 11.92 -25.47
C ALA A 36 -1.87 12.14 -24.33
N ILE A 37 -1.35 11.07 -23.69
CA ILE A 37 -0.48 11.19 -22.51
C ILE A 37 0.76 12.06 -22.77
N ALA A 38 1.25 12.07 -24.02
CA ALA A 38 2.43 12.83 -24.43
C ALA A 38 2.25 14.34 -24.22
N GLY A 39 1.04 14.86 -24.37
CA GLY A 39 0.69 16.27 -24.18
C GLY A 39 -0.19 16.56 -22.96
N CYS A 40 -0.42 15.59 -22.07
CA CYS A 40 -1.25 15.79 -20.89
C CYS A 40 -0.51 16.68 -19.87
N ALA A 41 -1.03 17.88 -19.62
CA ALA A 41 -0.47 18.83 -18.67
C ALA A 41 -0.78 18.47 -17.21
N ASP A 42 -1.89 17.76 -16.96
CA ASP A 42 -2.32 17.40 -15.61
C ASP A 42 -1.60 16.17 -15.05
N LEU A 43 -1.01 15.35 -15.92
CA LEU A 43 -0.24 14.19 -15.50
C LEU A 43 1.21 14.59 -15.22
N MET A 44 1.57 14.57 -13.94
CA MET A 44 2.92 14.91 -13.52
C MET A 44 3.97 13.97 -14.13
N ARG A 45 4.99 14.57 -14.74
CA ARG A 45 6.10 13.85 -15.37
C ARG A 45 7.26 13.79 -14.40
N THR A 46 7.75 12.59 -14.18
CA THR A 46 8.85 12.31 -13.27
C THR A 46 9.91 11.52 -14.02
N PRO A 47 10.67 12.17 -14.93
CA PRO A 47 11.77 11.51 -15.60
C PRO A 47 12.79 11.04 -14.57
N GLU A 48 13.42 9.90 -14.87
CA GLU A 48 14.43 9.27 -14.05
C GLU A 48 13.95 8.92 -12.64
N LEU A 49 12.64 8.78 -12.38
CA LEU A 49 12.08 8.66 -11.03
C LEU A 49 12.83 7.63 -10.14
N TRP A 50 13.18 6.47 -10.68
CA TRP A 50 14.07 5.49 -10.05
C TRP A 50 15.33 5.15 -10.85
N GLY A 51 15.53 5.74 -12.04
CA GLY A 51 16.67 5.42 -12.90
C GLY A 51 16.60 4.03 -13.56
N GLY A 52 15.38 3.56 -13.87
CA GLY A 52 15.17 2.29 -14.56
C GLY A 52 15.75 2.28 -15.98
N LYS A 53 16.01 1.09 -16.51
CA LYS A 53 16.52 0.94 -17.89
C LYS A 53 15.37 0.70 -18.86
N PRO A 54 15.26 1.49 -19.94
CA PRO A 54 14.29 1.24 -21.01
C PRO A 54 14.43 -0.19 -21.53
N GLN A 55 13.30 -0.78 -21.90
CA GLN A 55 13.30 -2.11 -22.51
C GLN A 55 13.76 -1.99 -23.96
N ALA A 56 14.57 -2.94 -24.42
CA ALA A 56 15.03 -2.99 -25.82
C ALA A 56 13.88 -3.18 -26.82
N VAL A 57 12.74 -3.71 -26.36
CA VAL A 57 11.53 -3.92 -27.15
C VAL A 57 10.44 -2.98 -26.66
N THR A 58 9.80 -2.24 -27.56
CA THR A 58 8.65 -1.40 -27.25
C THR A 58 7.50 -2.25 -26.71
N ARG A 59 7.08 -1.99 -25.47
CA ARG A 59 5.98 -2.70 -24.81
C ARG A 59 4.77 -1.79 -24.69
N LYS A 60 3.59 -2.39 -24.47
CA LYS A 60 2.43 -1.62 -24.03
C LYS A 60 2.74 -0.97 -22.68
N ARG A 61 2.37 0.30 -22.54
CA ARG A 61 2.37 1.04 -21.27
C ARG A 61 1.78 0.19 -20.16
N ARG A 62 2.39 0.25 -18.98
CA ARG A 62 1.92 -0.43 -17.77
C ARG A 62 1.71 0.57 -16.66
N SER A 63 0.81 0.23 -15.74
CA SER A 63 0.80 0.85 -14.42
C SER A 63 1.63 0.04 -13.43
N VAL A 64 2.27 0.74 -12.49
CA VAL A 64 2.99 0.12 -11.36
C VAL A 64 2.61 0.81 -10.06
N SER A 65 2.47 0.01 -9.01
CA SER A 65 2.29 0.46 -7.64
C SER A 65 3.20 -0.33 -6.71
N ALA A 66 3.45 0.16 -5.48
CA ALA A 66 4.25 -0.58 -4.51
C ALA A 66 3.66 -1.96 -4.16
N TRP A 67 2.34 -2.16 -4.32
CA TRP A 67 1.71 -3.47 -4.20
C TRP A 67 2.09 -4.39 -5.36
N ASP A 68 2.03 -3.89 -6.60
CA ASP A 68 2.43 -4.65 -7.79
C ASP A 68 3.88 -5.12 -7.70
N LEU A 69 4.76 -4.20 -7.31
CA LEU A 69 6.19 -4.45 -7.13
C LEU A 69 6.46 -5.55 -6.09
N ARG A 70 5.76 -5.51 -4.95
CA ARG A 70 5.90 -6.53 -3.90
C ARG A 70 5.36 -7.89 -4.34
N LEU A 71 4.18 -7.92 -4.96
CA LEU A 71 3.60 -9.18 -5.45
C LEU A 71 4.50 -9.86 -6.46
N HIS A 72 5.02 -9.11 -7.44
CA HIS A 72 5.92 -9.67 -8.45
C HIS A 72 7.25 -10.11 -7.84
N GLY A 73 7.81 -9.29 -6.94
CA GLY A 73 9.04 -9.61 -6.22
C GLY A 73 8.94 -10.91 -5.40
N GLU A 74 7.79 -11.17 -4.77
CA GLU A 74 7.50 -12.43 -4.08
C GLU A 74 7.31 -13.58 -5.09
N CYS A 75 6.38 -13.44 -6.04
CA CYS A 75 6.11 -14.43 -7.07
C CYS A 75 5.50 -13.78 -8.34
N PRO A 76 6.19 -13.82 -9.50
CA PRO A 76 5.67 -13.27 -10.76
C PRO A 76 4.30 -13.83 -11.18
N ALA A 77 4.09 -15.14 -11.03
CA ALA A 77 2.81 -15.77 -11.34
C ALA A 77 1.66 -15.24 -10.46
N GLN A 78 1.93 -14.96 -9.17
CA GLN A 78 0.92 -14.38 -8.27
C GLN A 78 0.54 -12.98 -8.72
N TYR A 79 1.53 -12.14 -9.06
CA TYR A 79 1.26 -10.83 -9.65
C TYR A 79 0.38 -10.94 -10.90
N HIS A 80 0.72 -11.81 -11.84
CA HIS A 80 -0.03 -11.96 -13.08
C HIS A 80 -1.48 -12.42 -12.82
N LEU A 81 -1.67 -13.48 -12.04
CA LEU A 81 -2.98 -14.03 -11.73
C LEU A 81 -3.85 -13.02 -10.96
N VAL A 82 -3.32 -12.36 -9.94
CA VAL A 82 -4.10 -11.44 -9.09
C VAL A 82 -4.35 -10.09 -9.76
N ARG A 83 -3.33 -9.52 -10.42
CA ARG A 83 -3.35 -8.12 -10.86
C ARG A 83 -3.69 -7.94 -12.34
N GLN A 84 -3.31 -8.89 -13.19
CA GLN A 84 -3.57 -8.80 -14.63
C GLN A 84 -4.81 -9.61 -15.03
N LEU A 85 -5.02 -10.77 -14.41
CA LEU A 85 -6.15 -11.64 -14.72
C LEU A 85 -7.30 -11.56 -13.69
N HIS A 86 -7.10 -10.87 -12.57
CA HIS A 86 -8.09 -10.69 -11.50
C HIS A 86 -8.65 -12.02 -10.94
N LEU A 87 -7.77 -13.03 -10.84
CA LEU A 87 -8.04 -14.36 -10.30
C LEU A 87 -7.59 -14.48 -8.84
N ASN A 88 -8.14 -13.63 -7.97
CA ASN A 88 -7.86 -13.65 -6.54
C ASN A 88 -8.90 -14.46 -5.77
N ASN A 89 -8.43 -15.39 -4.94
CA ASN A 89 -9.26 -16.04 -3.93
C ASN A 89 -9.27 -15.20 -2.65
N LEU A 90 -10.42 -14.58 -2.36
CA LEU A 90 -10.65 -13.78 -1.15
C LEU A 90 -11.23 -14.62 0.02
N SER A 91 -11.47 -15.91 -0.17
CA SER A 91 -12.18 -16.74 0.81
C SER A 91 -11.39 -17.06 2.08
N ALA A 92 -10.06 -16.88 2.05
CA ALA A 92 -9.18 -17.25 3.15
C ALA A 92 -8.27 -16.07 3.48
N GLU A 93 -8.82 -15.14 4.23
CA GLU A 93 -8.09 -13.96 4.65
C GLU A 93 -7.72 -14.06 6.13
N GLY A 94 -6.43 -13.94 6.44
CA GLY A 94 -5.94 -14.11 7.81
C GLY A 94 -6.34 -12.98 8.75
N ARG A 95 -6.46 -13.29 10.06
CA ARG A 95 -6.87 -12.35 11.12
C ARG A 95 -6.11 -11.02 11.08
N GLY A 96 -4.79 -11.04 10.85
CA GLY A 96 -3.97 -9.83 10.76
C GLY A 96 -4.40 -8.87 9.65
N ALA A 97 -4.77 -9.40 8.47
CA ALA A 97 -5.26 -8.59 7.36
C ALA A 97 -6.67 -8.04 7.64
N GLN A 98 -7.51 -8.81 8.34
CA GLN A 98 -8.86 -8.38 8.74
C GLN A 98 -8.79 -7.20 9.71
N ARG A 99 -7.93 -7.29 10.74
CA ARG A 99 -7.68 -6.19 11.68
C ARG A 99 -7.11 -4.96 10.98
N GLY A 100 -6.13 -5.14 10.11
CA GLY A 100 -5.55 -4.05 9.32
C GLY A 100 -6.60 -3.29 8.51
N ARG A 101 -7.49 -4.01 7.81
CA ARG A 101 -8.60 -3.37 7.08
C ARG A 101 -9.63 -2.73 8.00
N ALA A 102 -9.91 -3.31 9.16
CA ALA A 102 -10.83 -2.71 10.13
C ALA A 102 -10.31 -1.35 10.63
N VAL A 103 -9.02 -1.27 10.99
CA VAL A 103 -8.36 -0.01 11.35
C VAL A 103 -8.39 0.98 10.19
N ASP A 104 -7.95 0.56 9.00
CA ASP A 104 -7.92 1.42 7.81
C ASP A 104 -9.32 2.00 7.49
N THR A 105 -10.34 1.14 7.39
CA THR A 105 -11.73 1.56 7.15
C THR A 105 -12.21 2.56 8.19
N TRP A 106 -11.88 2.34 9.47
CA TRP A 106 -12.27 3.24 10.54
C TRP A 106 -11.59 4.60 10.43
N LEU A 107 -10.28 4.62 10.21
CA LEU A 107 -9.51 5.86 10.08
C LEU A 107 -9.94 6.64 8.83
N ASN A 108 -10.18 5.97 7.71
CA ASN A 108 -10.60 6.62 6.47
C ASN A 108 -11.94 7.34 6.61
N GLU A 109 -12.92 6.71 7.26
CA GLU A 109 -14.20 7.35 7.54
C GLU A 109 -14.01 8.58 8.45
N ARG A 110 -13.25 8.44 9.53
CA ARG A 110 -13.06 9.52 10.51
C ARG A 110 -12.30 10.69 9.95
N HIS A 111 -11.24 10.43 9.19
CA HIS A 111 -10.44 11.45 8.53
C HIS A 111 -11.16 12.05 7.31
N GLY A 112 -12.12 11.33 6.73
CA GLY A 112 -12.92 11.79 5.59
C GLY A 112 -14.06 12.75 5.96
N GLU A 113 -14.43 12.84 7.24
CA GLU A 113 -15.45 13.78 7.72
C GLU A 113 -15.07 15.24 7.40
N ARG A 114 -16.08 16.07 7.08
CA ARG A 114 -15.91 17.51 6.80
C ARG A 114 -16.74 18.36 7.79
N PRO A 115 -16.14 19.34 8.48
CA PRO A 115 -14.70 19.66 8.49
C PRO A 115 -13.85 18.53 9.09
N ALA A 116 -12.61 18.41 8.64
CA ALA A 116 -11.68 17.40 9.16
C ALA A 116 -11.44 17.63 10.66
N ARG A 117 -11.39 16.55 11.45
CA ARG A 117 -11.12 16.62 12.90
C ARG A 117 -10.17 15.52 13.35
N GLY A 118 -9.33 15.85 14.33
CA GLY A 118 -8.44 14.90 14.99
C GLY A 118 -9.17 13.77 15.72
N CYS A 119 -8.48 12.64 15.87
CA CYS A 119 -8.95 11.50 16.66
C CYS A 119 -8.74 11.68 18.17
N ARG A 120 -7.86 12.61 18.59
CA ARG A 120 -7.51 12.83 20.00
C ARG A 120 -8.73 13.09 20.89
N GLU A 121 -9.60 14.01 20.46
CA GLU A 121 -10.77 14.46 21.23
C GLU A 121 -12.00 13.58 21.04
N ARG A 122 -11.91 12.58 20.15
CA ARG A 122 -13.02 11.66 19.89
C ARG A 122 -13.03 10.52 20.89
N GLN A 123 -14.22 10.06 21.23
CA GLN A 123 -14.39 8.82 21.97
C GLN A 123 -13.84 7.65 21.14
N SER A 124 -13.03 6.79 21.78
CA SER A 124 -12.62 5.53 21.17
C SER A 124 -13.86 4.67 20.92
N PRO A 125 -13.93 3.93 19.79
CA PRO A 125 -15.02 2.97 19.62
C PRO A 125 -14.97 1.86 20.64
N ASP A 126 -16.15 1.50 21.14
CA ASP A 126 -16.32 0.29 21.91
C ASP A 126 -16.26 -0.95 21.00
N THR A 127 -15.77 -2.05 21.55
CA THR A 127 -15.63 -3.34 20.87
C THR A 127 -16.90 -3.78 20.14
N PRO A 128 -18.12 -3.71 20.72
CA PRO A 128 -19.34 -4.14 20.03
C PRO A 128 -19.62 -3.37 18.74
N VAL A 129 -19.23 -2.08 18.68
CA VAL A 129 -19.40 -1.24 17.47
C VAL A 129 -18.45 -1.70 16.37
N ILE A 130 -17.21 -2.03 16.72
CA ILE A 130 -16.23 -2.57 15.78
C ILE A 130 -16.73 -3.90 15.21
N GLN A 131 -17.20 -4.81 16.07
CA GLN A 131 -17.70 -6.12 15.67
C GLN A 131 -18.90 -6.01 14.73
N ALA A 132 -19.89 -5.20 15.09
CA ALA A 132 -21.08 -4.99 14.26
C ALA A 132 -20.73 -4.48 12.86
N LYS A 133 -19.66 -3.67 12.74
CA LYS A 133 -19.23 -3.08 11.48
C LYS A 133 -18.33 -3.99 10.64
N THR A 134 -17.50 -4.81 11.29
CA THR A 134 -16.40 -5.54 10.63
C THR A 134 -16.60 -7.05 10.58
N GLY A 135 -17.48 -7.59 11.42
CA GLY A 135 -17.66 -9.03 11.60
C GLY A 135 -16.52 -9.72 12.35
N LEU A 136 -15.62 -8.96 12.98
CA LEU A 136 -14.51 -9.50 13.76
C LEU A 136 -14.99 -10.21 15.03
N ASP A 137 -14.22 -11.21 15.46
CA ASP A 137 -14.39 -11.84 16.78
C ASP A 137 -14.01 -10.86 17.92
N ASP A 138 -14.37 -11.24 19.15
CA ASP A 138 -14.12 -10.43 20.36
C ASP A 138 -12.65 -10.06 20.54
N ALA A 139 -11.74 -11.00 20.25
CA ALA A 139 -10.31 -10.80 20.41
C ALA A 139 -9.81 -9.74 19.43
N SER A 140 -10.02 -9.98 18.13
CA SER A 140 -9.61 -9.09 17.04
C SER A 140 -10.23 -7.70 17.17
N ALA A 141 -11.48 -7.60 17.62
CA ALA A 141 -12.12 -6.31 17.85
C ALA A 141 -11.50 -5.54 19.03
N ARG A 142 -11.06 -6.23 20.10
CA ARG A 142 -10.28 -5.61 21.19
C ARG A 142 -8.92 -5.12 20.71
N GLU A 143 -8.22 -5.90 19.88
CA GLU A 143 -6.94 -5.48 19.30
C GLU A 143 -7.12 -4.20 18.44
N VAL A 144 -8.16 -4.17 17.59
CA VAL A 144 -8.49 -2.99 16.78
C VAL A 144 -8.84 -1.78 17.65
N ALA A 145 -9.60 -1.96 18.74
CA ALA A 145 -9.90 -0.88 19.67
C ALA A 145 -8.63 -0.30 20.32
N GLY A 146 -7.69 -1.17 20.73
CA GLY A 146 -6.39 -0.79 21.28
C GLY A 146 -5.54 -0.02 20.26
N MET A 147 -5.44 -0.52 19.04
CA MET A 147 -4.75 0.16 17.94
C MET A 147 -5.36 1.54 17.66
N LEU A 148 -6.70 1.65 17.60
CA LEU A 148 -7.36 2.93 17.39
C LEU A 148 -7.17 3.90 18.56
N ALA A 149 -7.03 3.40 19.79
CA ALA A 149 -6.69 4.22 20.95
C ALA A 149 -5.26 4.77 20.85
N GLU A 150 -4.29 3.95 20.43
CA GLU A 150 -2.91 4.38 20.18
C GLU A 150 -2.82 5.45 19.08
N HIS A 151 -3.58 5.29 17.99
CA HIS A 151 -3.59 6.26 16.89
C HIS A 151 -3.96 7.68 17.38
N ARG A 152 -4.80 7.81 18.41
CA ARG A 152 -5.21 9.12 18.96
C ARG A 152 -4.02 9.94 19.47
N LEU A 153 -2.92 9.29 19.84
CA LEU A 153 -1.68 9.94 20.28
C LEU A 153 -0.93 10.57 19.10
N PHE A 154 -0.98 9.94 17.92
CA PHE A 154 -0.22 10.31 16.72
C PHE A 154 -1.05 11.00 15.63
N CYS A 155 -2.38 11.05 15.77
CA CYS A 155 -3.27 11.61 14.76
C CYS A 155 -2.88 13.05 14.41
N PRO A 156 -2.56 13.34 13.13
CA PRO A 156 -2.04 14.65 12.75
C PRO A 156 -3.14 15.71 12.68
N LEU A 157 -4.39 15.28 12.44
CA LEU A 157 -5.51 16.19 12.15
C LEU A 157 -5.94 17.06 13.34
N GLY A 158 -5.56 16.70 14.57
CA GLY A 158 -5.86 17.51 15.76
C GLY A 158 -5.05 18.81 15.84
N TRP A 159 -4.02 18.97 15.00
CA TRP A 159 -3.05 20.06 15.07
C TRP A 159 -2.98 20.90 13.80
N LEU A 160 -3.82 20.60 12.82
CA LEU A 160 -3.80 21.26 11.52
C LEU A 160 -4.56 22.59 11.59
N GLY A 161 -4.01 23.60 10.91
CA GLY A 161 -4.71 24.86 10.66
C GLY A 161 -5.90 24.65 9.74
N SER A 162 -6.84 25.61 9.74
CA SER A 162 -8.03 25.57 8.89
C SER A 162 -7.72 25.65 7.39
N ASP A 163 -6.55 26.16 7.03
CA ASP A 163 -6.02 26.29 5.67
C ASP A 163 -5.28 25.03 5.17
N GLU A 164 -5.04 24.07 6.06
CA GLU A 164 -4.36 22.83 5.69
C GLU A 164 -5.28 21.89 4.91
N GLN A 165 -4.70 21.19 3.94
CA GLN A 165 -5.37 20.19 3.15
C GLN A 165 -5.30 18.84 3.82
N VAL A 166 -6.40 18.08 3.73
CA VAL A 166 -6.51 16.71 4.23
C VAL A 166 -7.18 15.86 3.16
N LEU A 167 -6.42 14.91 2.62
CA LEU A 167 -6.78 14.05 1.52
C LEU A 167 -6.61 12.58 1.94
N VAL A 168 -7.72 11.93 2.27
CA VAL A 168 -7.77 10.51 2.65
C VAL A 168 -7.71 9.64 1.40
N GLN A 169 -6.86 8.61 1.41
CA GLN A 169 -6.71 7.65 0.29
C GLN A 169 -6.60 8.32 -1.08
N HIS A 170 -5.90 9.45 -1.14
CA HIS A 170 -5.82 10.25 -2.35
C HIS A 170 -4.75 9.70 -3.29
N ARG A 171 -5.18 9.27 -4.48
CA ARG A 171 -4.28 8.72 -5.49
C ARG A 171 -3.32 9.79 -6.01
N VAL A 172 -2.03 9.52 -5.86
CA VAL A 172 -0.94 10.23 -6.51
C VAL A 172 -0.54 9.45 -7.75
N THR A 173 -0.59 10.12 -8.91
CA THR A 173 -0.29 9.53 -10.21
C THR A 173 0.86 10.28 -10.86
N ALA A 174 1.87 9.55 -11.34
CA ALA A 174 3.00 10.13 -12.07
C ALA A 174 3.31 9.31 -13.33
N TYR A 175 3.99 9.91 -14.29
CA TYR A 175 4.42 9.25 -15.53
C TYR A 175 5.94 9.28 -15.64
N VAL A 176 6.54 8.13 -15.90
CA VAL A 176 7.98 7.94 -16.14
C VAL A 176 8.20 7.76 -17.65
N PRO A 177 8.54 8.82 -18.39
CA PRO A 177 8.44 8.81 -19.84
C PRO A 177 9.39 7.83 -20.52
N GLU A 178 10.62 7.70 -20.02
CA GLU A 178 11.65 6.85 -20.58
C GLU A 178 11.36 5.34 -20.43
N LEU A 179 10.45 4.99 -19.52
CA LEU A 179 10.01 3.61 -19.31
C LEU A 179 8.61 3.33 -19.89
N ASP A 180 7.90 4.36 -20.35
CA ASP A 180 6.46 4.31 -20.69
C ASP A 180 5.64 3.66 -19.57
N VAL A 181 5.79 4.17 -18.34
CA VAL A 181 5.14 3.63 -17.12
C VAL A 181 4.33 4.70 -16.40
N VAL A 182 3.11 4.34 -16.00
CA VAL A 182 2.29 5.13 -15.06
C VAL A 182 2.49 4.61 -13.64
N VAL A 183 2.93 5.47 -12.74
CA VAL A 183 3.04 5.14 -11.32
C VAL A 183 1.74 5.51 -10.63
N LEU A 184 1.20 4.59 -9.85
CA LEU A 184 0.01 4.78 -9.04
C LEU A 184 0.35 4.50 -7.59
N ALA A 185 0.12 5.47 -6.72
CA ALA A 185 0.32 5.32 -5.29
C ALA A 185 -0.85 5.94 -4.52
N VAL A 186 -1.25 5.30 -3.44
CA VAL A 186 -2.39 5.71 -2.61
C VAL A 186 -1.90 5.67 -1.16
N PRO A 187 -1.50 6.81 -0.56
CA PRO A 187 -1.26 6.92 0.87
C PRO A 187 -2.55 6.67 1.64
N ASP A 188 -2.44 6.19 2.87
CA ASP A 188 -3.58 6.14 3.78
C ASP A 188 -4.07 7.57 4.09
N LEU A 189 -3.13 8.50 4.30
CA LEU A 189 -3.43 9.92 4.50
C LEU A 189 -2.38 10.82 3.84
N LEU A 190 -2.84 11.81 3.10
CA LEU A 190 -2.02 12.90 2.61
C LEU A 190 -2.53 14.21 3.20
N TYR A 191 -1.66 14.99 3.84
CA TYR A 191 -2.06 16.25 4.46
C TYR A 191 -0.98 17.31 4.37
N THR A 192 -1.35 18.58 4.53
CA THR A 192 -0.37 19.66 4.68
C THR A 192 -0.20 20.06 6.14
N TYR A 193 1.03 20.43 6.53
CA TYR A 193 1.31 21.07 7.82
C TYR A 193 2.28 22.22 7.61
N ARG A 194 1.87 23.44 7.98
CA ARG A 194 2.50 24.71 7.62
C ARG A 194 2.74 24.82 6.12
N GLY A 195 1.74 24.41 5.33
CA GLY A 195 1.79 24.40 3.85
C GLY A 195 2.74 23.35 3.26
N ARG A 196 3.13 22.32 4.02
CA ARG A 196 4.08 21.29 3.61
C ARG A 196 3.39 19.94 3.48
N TRP A 197 3.48 19.28 2.33
CA TRP A 197 2.88 17.96 2.16
C TRP A 197 3.59 16.89 2.99
N THR A 198 2.78 16.11 3.70
CA THR A 198 3.18 14.93 4.47
C THR A 198 2.39 13.72 3.97
N TRP A 199 3.12 12.71 3.51
CA TRP A 199 2.61 11.41 3.10
C TRP A 199 2.63 10.46 4.28
N ARG A 200 1.49 9.96 4.72
CA ARG A 200 1.42 9.01 5.85
C ARG A 200 0.90 7.65 5.40
N GLU A 201 1.65 6.62 5.80
CA GLU A 201 1.27 5.21 5.76
C GLU A 201 1.04 4.71 7.18
N THR A 202 -0.04 3.97 7.39
CA THR A 202 -0.36 3.26 8.64
C THR A 202 -0.17 1.77 8.40
N LYS A 203 0.55 1.10 9.31
CA LYS A 203 0.70 -0.36 9.28
C LYS A 203 0.42 -0.92 10.66
N THR A 204 -0.56 -1.82 10.73
CA THR A 204 -0.89 -2.57 11.94
C THR A 204 0.09 -3.72 12.10
N ALA A 205 0.55 -3.94 13.33
CA ALA A 205 1.53 -4.97 13.62
C ALA A 205 1.36 -5.54 15.03
N THR A 206 1.71 -6.82 15.18
CA THR A 206 1.78 -7.51 16.48
C THR A 206 3.20 -7.57 17.05
N ARG A 207 4.20 -7.19 16.24
CA ARG A 207 5.63 -7.23 16.58
C ARG A 207 6.23 -5.85 16.37
N PRO A 208 7.30 -5.48 17.10
CA PRO A 208 8.02 -4.23 16.85
C PRO A 208 8.63 -4.20 15.45
N ILE A 209 8.96 -2.99 14.99
CA ILE A 209 9.70 -2.79 13.73
C ILE A 209 11.03 -3.53 13.83
N TRP A 210 11.36 -4.29 12.80
CA TRP A 210 12.63 -4.98 12.75
C TRP A 210 13.76 -4.04 12.35
N GLU A 211 14.65 -3.71 13.30
CA GLU A 211 15.70 -2.71 13.12
C GLU A 211 16.88 -3.15 12.22
N ARG A 212 16.99 -4.43 11.87
CA ARG A 212 18.12 -4.92 11.03
C ARG A 212 17.95 -4.63 9.54
N ARG A 213 16.84 -4.04 9.13
CA ARG A 213 16.54 -3.67 7.74
C ARG A 213 15.93 -2.29 7.72
N SER A 214 16.35 -1.45 6.79
CA SER A 214 15.78 -0.10 6.64
C SER A 214 14.27 -0.14 6.41
N LEU A 215 13.60 0.94 6.81
CA LEU A 215 12.15 1.09 6.59
C LEU A 215 11.80 1.07 5.11
N LEU A 216 12.61 1.72 4.27
CA LEU A 216 12.39 1.77 2.82
C LEU A 216 12.42 0.38 2.18
N ARG A 217 13.32 -0.50 2.64
CA ARG A 217 13.40 -1.88 2.17
C ARG A 217 12.31 -2.77 2.74
N SER A 218 11.88 -2.52 3.96
CA SER A 218 10.81 -3.29 4.63
C SER A 218 9.42 -2.90 4.09
N TYR A 219 9.27 -1.65 3.70
CA TYR A 219 8.02 -1.04 3.24
C TYR A 219 8.26 -0.26 1.93
N PRO A 220 8.33 -0.94 0.77
CA PRO A 220 8.56 -0.31 -0.54
C PRO A 220 7.59 0.83 -0.90
N GLN A 221 6.41 0.90 -0.30
CA GLN A 221 5.51 2.05 -0.46
C GLN A 221 6.11 3.36 0.08
N LEU A 222 6.94 3.29 1.14
CA LEU A 222 7.67 4.46 1.66
C LEU A 222 8.76 4.89 0.69
N ALA A 223 9.47 3.94 0.07
CA ALA A 223 10.44 4.24 -0.97
C ALA A 223 9.76 4.94 -2.17
N LEU A 224 8.62 4.43 -2.61
CA LEU A 224 7.86 5.07 -3.69
C LEU A 224 7.38 6.47 -3.30
N ALA A 225 6.91 6.66 -2.06
CA ALA A 225 6.51 7.96 -1.53
C ALA A 225 7.68 8.96 -1.52
N VAL A 226 8.87 8.54 -1.08
CA VAL A 226 10.09 9.36 -1.10
C VAL A 226 10.38 9.85 -2.51
N LEU A 227 10.38 8.94 -3.50
CA LEU A 227 10.67 9.32 -4.89
C LEU A 227 9.61 10.25 -5.48
N LEU A 228 8.33 10.00 -5.23
CA LEU A 228 7.24 10.84 -5.72
C LEU A 228 7.30 12.25 -5.12
N LEU A 229 7.50 12.36 -3.81
CA LEU A 229 7.66 13.67 -3.17
C LEU A 229 8.93 14.37 -3.65
N HIS A 230 10.05 13.64 -3.74
CA HIS A 230 11.33 14.17 -4.24
C HIS A 230 11.20 14.74 -5.66
N ALA A 231 10.46 14.06 -6.53
CA ALA A 231 10.20 14.50 -7.90
C ALA A 231 9.13 15.60 -8.00
N GLY A 232 8.59 16.08 -6.87
CA GLY A 232 7.58 17.14 -6.85
C GLY A 232 6.21 16.68 -7.34
N ALA A 233 5.85 15.40 -7.19
CA ALA A 233 4.59 14.84 -7.69
C ALA A 233 3.32 15.54 -7.19
N LEU A 234 3.42 16.32 -6.10
CA LEU A 234 2.35 17.10 -5.48
C LEU A 234 2.50 18.62 -5.68
N GLY A 235 3.42 19.06 -6.55
CA GLY A 235 3.57 20.47 -6.96
C GLY A 235 4.36 21.36 -6.00
N ASN A 236 5.07 20.80 -5.02
CA ASN A 236 5.75 21.53 -3.94
C ASN A 236 7.23 21.15 -3.81
N ASP A 237 8.01 21.99 -3.10
CA ASP A 237 9.44 21.74 -2.84
C ASP A 237 9.62 20.47 -1.99
N PRO A 238 10.36 19.46 -2.49
CA PRO A 238 10.60 18.21 -1.78
C PRO A 238 11.32 18.39 -0.44
N ARG A 239 12.18 19.42 -0.30
CA ARG A 239 12.90 19.72 0.96
C ARG A 239 11.98 20.19 2.08
N ARG A 240 10.72 20.44 1.75
CA ARG A 240 9.70 20.82 2.71
C ARG A 240 8.78 19.66 3.06
N SER A 241 8.84 18.51 2.41
CA SER A 241 7.90 17.41 2.60
C SER A 241 8.38 16.35 3.60
N TRP A 242 7.47 15.48 4.02
CA TRP A 242 7.77 14.33 4.89
C TRP A 242 7.06 13.07 4.41
N VAL A 243 7.71 11.92 4.58
CA VAL A 243 7.07 10.60 4.57
C VAL A 243 7.01 10.09 6.00
N GLU A 244 5.85 9.63 6.43
CA GLU A 244 5.61 9.10 7.76
C GLU A 244 5.13 7.66 7.70
N LEU A 245 5.66 6.82 8.59
CA LEU A 245 5.13 5.49 8.88
C LEU A 245 4.60 5.48 10.30
N GLU A 246 3.29 5.37 10.43
CA GLU A 246 2.63 5.06 11.68
C GLU A 246 2.56 3.54 11.84
N HIS A 247 3.39 3.02 12.74
CA HIS A 247 3.43 1.61 13.08
C HIS A 247 2.59 1.35 14.31
N LEU A 248 1.38 0.85 14.08
CA LEU A 248 0.30 0.80 15.05
C LEU A 248 0.22 -0.58 15.70
N ARG A 249 0.34 -0.61 17.03
CA ARG A 249 0.24 -1.82 17.86
C ARG A 249 -0.90 -1.68 18.85
N GLU A 250 -1.32 -2.80 19.42
CA GLU A 250 -2.44 -2.83 20.37
C GLU A 250 -2.05 -2.38 21.79
N GLY A 251 -0.79 -2.55 22.19
CA GLY A 251 -0.31 -2.21 23.52
C GLY A 251 -0.17 -0.71 23.72
N HIS A 252 -0.51 -0.23 24.91
CA HIS A 252 -0.41 1.19 25.22
C HIS A 252 1.04 1.69 25.19
N GLY A 253 1.31 2.76 24.43
CA GLY A 253 2.65 3.33 24.26
C GLY A 253 3.61 2.47 23.41
N GLU A 254 3.08 1.45 22.74
CA GLU A 254 3.85 0.55 21.90
C GLU A 254 3.96 1.00 20.44
N SER A 255 3.03 1.85 20.00
CA SER A 255 3.01 2.37 18.64
C SER A 255 4.13 3.38 18.42
N ARG A 256 4.57 3.52 17.16
CA ARG A 256 5.68 4.40 16.77
C ARG A 256 5.32 5.18 15.52
N LEU A 257 5.84 6.40 15.43
CA LEU A 257 5.74 7.24 14.25
C LEU A 257 7.14 7.53 13.74
N GLU A 258 7.49 6.91 12.62
CA GLU A 258 8.78 7.10 11.95
C GLU A 258 8.66 8.16 10.87
N ARG A 259 9.71 8.98 10.70
CA ARG A 259 9.74 10.06 9.70
C ARG A 259 10.94 9.93 8.79
N ILE A 260 10.71 10.13 7.50
CA ILE A 260 11.71 10.06 6.44
C ILE A 260 11.66 11.36 5.66
N ASP A 261 12.82 12.01 5.53
CA ASP A 261 12.98 13.27 4.78
C ASP A 261 13.29 12.96 3.30
N PRO A 262 12.40 13.27 2.34
CA PRO A 262 12.63 13.07 0.92
C PRO A 262 13.60 14.10 0.30
N GLY A 263 14.04 15.11 1.06
CA GLY A 263 15.08 16.06 0.68
C GLY A 263 16.50 15.57 0.94
N ARG A 264 16.68 14.49 1.73
CA ARG A 264 18.00 13.90 2.04
C ARG A 264 18.44 12.93 0.94
N ALA A 265 19.63 13.13 0.41
CA ALA A 265 20.16 12.38 -0.73
C ALA A 265 20.23 10.87 -0.45
N GLU A 266 20.66 10.48 0.76
CA GLU A 266 20.76 9.09 1.18
C GLU A 266 19.42 8.35 1.15
N ASN A 267 18.32 9.01 1.52
CA ASN A 267 16.98 8.43 1.48
C ASN A 267 16.51 8.25 0.03
N VAL A 268 16.82 9.21 -0.83
CA VAL A 268 16.48 9.18 -2.26
C VAL A 268 17.27 8.08 -2.97
N GLU A 269 18.58 7.98 -2.73
CA GLU A 269 19.45 6.94 -3.29
C GLU A 269 18.99 5.53 -2.87
N GLU A 270 18.69 5.34 -1.57
CA GLU A 270 18.14 4.07 -1.10
C GLU A 270 16.79 3.77 -1.73
N ALA A 271 15.87 4.74 -1.78
CA ALA A 271 14.56 4.56 -2.39
C ALA A 271 14.66 4.18 -3.88
N ARG A 272 15.56 4.82 -4.64
CA ARG A 272 15.85 4.46 -6.04
C ARG A 272 16.35 3.03 -6.16
N ALA A 273 17.27 2.61 -5.29
CA ALA A 273 17.79 1.25 -5.29
C ALA A 273 16.68 0.23 -5.02
N VAL A 274 15.84 0.46 -4.01
CA VAL A 274 14.71 -0.42 -3.66
C VAL A 274 13.71 -0.53 -4.79
N ILE A 275 13.27 0.60 -5.35
CA ILE A 275 12.26 0.59 -6.42
C ILE A 275 12.83 0.00 -7.71
N THR A 276 14.09 0.27 -8.05
CA THR A 276 14.73 -0.34 -9.23
C THR A 276 14.85 -1.85 -9.10
N GLU A 277 15.27 -2.35 -7.93
CA GLU A 277 15.40 -3.79 -7.64
C GLU A 277 14.07 -4.53 -7.83
N LEU A 278 12.94 -3.89 -7.49
CA LEU A 278 11.61 -4.47 -7.64
C LEU A 278 10.98 -4.23 -9.02
N ALA A 279 11.15 -3.03 -9.58
CA ALA A 279 10.48 -2.62 -10.81
C ALA A 279 11.16 -3.20 -12.06
N GLN A 280 12.49 -3.23 -12.11
CA GLN A 280 13.19 -3.67 -13.33
C GLN A 280 12.84 -5.12 -13.71
N PRO A 281 12.78 -6.10 -12.78
CA PRO A 281 12.32 -7.44 -13.09
C PRO A 281 10.88 -7.47 -13.62
N LEU A 282 9.95 -6.76 -12.98
CA LEU A 282 8.55 -6.70 -13.42
C LEU A 282 8.42 -6.11 -14.83
N LEU A 283 9.18 -5.06 -15.12
CA LEU A 283 9.15 -4.39 -16.42
C LEU A 283 9.78 -5.25 -17.52
N ALA A 284 10.77 -6.08 -17.18
CA ALA A 284 11.41 -7.02 -18.11
C ALA A 284 10.62 -8.32 -18.30
N ASP A 285 9.80 -8.72 -17.34
CA ASP A 285 9.11 -10.01 -17.36
C ASP A 285 7.98 -10.09 -18.42
N THR A 286 8.00 -11.19 -19.16
CA THR A 286 7.01 -11.57 -20.18
C THR A 286 6.42 -12.95 -19.95
N THR A 287 6.95 -13.69 -18.98
CA THR A 287 6.66 -15.10 -18.74
C THR A 287 5.88 -15.31 -17.45
N TYR A 288 6.12 -14.45 -16.45
CA TYR A 288 5.52 -14.53 -15.13
C TYR A 288 5.69 -15.91 -14.48
N GLU A 289 6.89 -16.48 -14.60
CA GLU A 289 7.18 -17.82 -14.09
C GLU A 289 6.91 -17.92 -12.58
N PRO A 290 6.28 -19.01 -12.12
CA PRO A 290 5.97 -19.20 -10.71
C PRO A 290 7.24 -19.46 -9.92
N ARG A 291 7.39 -18.76 -8.80
CA ARG A 291 8.44 -19.00 -7.80
C ARG A 291 7.81 -19.63 -6.57
N ALA A 292 7.63 -20.95 -6.56
CA ALA A 292 7.00 -21.61 -5.42
C ALA A 292 7.86 -21.52 -4.15
N GLY A 293 7.23 -21.34 -2.98
CA GLY A 293 7.90 -21.19 -1.69
C GLY A 293 6.93 -21.02 -0.53
N ARG A 294 7.44 -20.71 0.67
CA ARG A 294 6.62 -20.61 1.90
C ARG A 294 5.42 -19.66 1.79
N HIS A 295 5.51 -18.62 0.96
CA HIS A 295 4.40 -17.69 0.69
C HIS A 295 3.20 -18.37 0.01
N CYS A 296 3.37 -19.53 -0.64
CA CYS A 296 2.29 -20.28 -1.28
C CYS A 296 1.20 -20.71 -0.28
N HIS A 297 1.50 -20.89 1.01
CA HIS A 297 0.50 -21.24 2.02
C HIS A 297 -0.60 -20.18 2.19
N GLY A 298 -0.27 -18.90 2.02
CA GLY A 298 -1.21 -17.77 2.11
C GLY A 298 -1.47 -17.09 0.77
N CYS A 299 -1.07 -17.70 -0.35
CA CYS A 299 -1.14 -17.08 -1.67
C CYS A 299 -2.59 -17.02 -2.18
N GLN A 300 -3.07 -15.80 -2.49
CA GLN A 300 -4.41 -15.53 -3.00
C GLN A 300 -4.68 -16.18 -4.36
N ALA A 301 -3.64 -16.54 -5.12
CA ALA A 301 -3.76 -17.16 -6.44
C ALA A 301 -3.57 -18.69 -6.41
N ARG A 302 -3.34 -19.30 -5.23
CA ARG A 302 -2.96 -20.72 -5.13
C ARG A 302 -3.94 -21.66 -5.85
N THR A 303 -5.23 -21.42 -5.71
CA THR A 303 -6.29 -22.22 -6.36
C THR A 303 -6.11 -22.34 -7.87
N TRP A 304 -5.43 -21.36 -8.50
CA TRP A 304 -5.19 -21.28 -9.94
C TRP A 304 -3.74 -21.61 -10.33
N CYS A 305 -2.87 -21.91 -9.36
CA CYS A 305 -1.43 -22.09 -9.56
C CYS A 305 -1.00 -23.51 -9.18
N ARG A 306 -0.79 -24.37 -10.17
CA ARG A 306 -0.35 -25.76 -9.95
C ARG A 306 0.97 -25.84 -9.15
N PRO A 307 2.05 -25.10 -9.49
CA PRO A 307 3.29 -25.17 -8.72
C PRO A 307 3.13 -24.75 -7.25
N GLY A 308 2.31 -23.74 -6.96
CA GLY A 308 2.01 -23.33 -5.59
C GLY A 308 1.20 -24.37 -4.82
N THR A 309 0.25 -25.04 -5.48
CA THR A 309 -0.52 -26.14 -4.89
C THR A 309 0.37 -27.34 -4.57
N VAL A 310 1.22 -27.76 -5.52
CA VAL A 310 2.20 -28.84 -5.31
C VAL A 310 3.11 -28.53 -4.13
N TYR A 311 3.66 -27.30 -4.05
CA TYR A 311 4.51 -26.90 -2.93
C TYR A 311 3.83 -27.07 -1.57
N VAL A 312 2.57 -26.62 -1.44
CA VAL A 312 1.82 -26.73 -0.17
C VAL A 312 1.51 -28.18 0.18
N THR A 313 1.20 -29.02 -0.82
CA THR A 313 0.98 -30.45 -0.62
C THR A 313 2.26 -31.15 -0.14
N ASP A 314 3.41 -30.81 -0.73
CA ASP A 314 4.70 -31.41 -0.39
C ASP A 314 5.29 -30.85 0.93
N HIS A 315 4.86 -29.67 1.34
CA HIS A 315 5.34 -28.98 2.54
C HIS A 315 4.17 -28.58 3.45
N PRO A 316 3.39 -29.53 3.99
CA PRO A 316 2.31 -29.19 4.90
C PRO A 316 2.88 -28.41 6.09
N ARG A 317 2.21 -27.32 6.49
CA ARG A 317 2.54 -26.68 7.77
C ARG A 317 2.18 -27.69 8.86
N PRO A 318 3.02 -27.90 9.89
CA PRO A 318 2.57 -28.61 11.08
C PRO A 318 1.29 -27.93 11.57
N ASP A 319 0.36 -28.70 12.14
CA ASP A 319 -0.83 -28.15 12.80
C ASP A 319 -0.36 -27.24 13.95
N VAL A 320 -0.13 -25.96 13.62
CA VAL A 320 0.06 -24.92 14.62
C VAL A 320 -1.36 -24.52 15.01
N PRO A 321 -1.73 -24.59 16.31
CA PRO A 321 -2.95 -23.96 16.79
C PRO A 321 -3.02 -22.54 16.22
N GLU A 322 -4.21 -22.08 15.84
CA GLU A 322 -4.46 -20.89 14.98
C GLU A 322 -3.88 -19.52 15.45
N ASP A 323 -3.00 -19.49 16.44
CA ASP A 323 -2.47 -18.29 17.08
C ASP A 323 -1.13 -17.75 16.51
N GLU A 324 -0.42 -18.45 15.62
CA GLU A 324 0.95 -18.02 15.24
C GLU A 324 1.31 -18.11 13.74
N THR A 325 0.53 -17.49 12.83
CA THR A 325 1.01 -17.26 11.46
C THR A 325 1.08 -15.79 11.09
N GLY A 326 2.02 -15.08 11.72
CA GLY A 326 2.58 -13.82 11.25
C GLY A 326 3.85 -14.06 10.44
N THR A 327 3.76 -13.86 9.13
CA THR A 327 4.81 -13.62 8.13
C THR A 327 6.26 -13.93 8.55
N GLU A 328 6.77 -15.11 8.19
CA GLU A 328 8.20 -15.44 8.22
C GLU A 328 8.87 -15.03 6.89
N ALA A 329 9.84 -14.11 6.95
CA ALA A 329 10.86 -13.97 5.93
C ALA A 329 11.97 -14.99 6.20
N GLY A 330 12.11 -15.97 5.30
CA GLY A 330 13.04 -17.09 5.43
C GLY A 330 14.50 -16.66 5.47
N THR A 331 15.22 -17.18 6.47
CA THR A 331 16.68 -17.15 6.57
C THR A 331 17.24 -18.44 5.97
N THR A 332 17.99 -18.35 4.87
CA THR A 332 18.85 -19.44 4.38
C THR A 332 20.09 -19.55 5.26
N LYS A 333 20.25 -20.66 5.97
CA LYS A 333 21.55 -21.11 6.51
C LYS A 333 22.39 -21.67 5.35
N ARG A 334 23.59 -21.12 5.12
CA ARG A 334 24.66 -21.82 4.40
C ARG A 334 25.40 -22.69 5.41
N GLY A 335 25.60 -23.96 5.04
CA GLY A 335 26.44 -24.90 5.80
C GLY A 335 27.92 -24.59 5.60
N ASP A 336 28.67 -24.74 6.68
CA ASP A 336 30.12 -24.86 6.66
C ASP A 336 30.52 -26.21 6.08
N ALA A 337 31.34 -26.17 5.02
CA ALA A 337 32.14 -27.31 4.59
C ALA A 337 33.51 -27.22 5.31
N ARG A 338 33.80 -28.24 6.12
CA ARG A 338 35.17 -28.69 6.39
C ARG A 338 35.20 -30.20 6.20
N GLY A 339 36.09 -30.62 5.31
CA GLY A 339 36.35 -31.97 4.84
C GLY A 339 37.25 -31.84 3.64
#